data_AF-A0A942FVX1-F1
#
_entry.id   AF-A0A942FVX1-F1
#
_cell.length_a   1.000
_cell.length_b   1.000
_cell.length_c   1.000
_cell.angle_alpha   90.00
_cell.angle_beta   90.00
_cell.angle_gamma   90.00
#
_symmetry.space_group_name_H-M   'P 1'
#
loop_
_entity.id
_entity.type
_entity.pdbx_description
1 polymer ?
#
loop_
_entity_poly.entity_id
_entity_poly.type
_entity_poly.pdbx_seq_one_letter_code
_entity_poly.pdbx_strand_id
1 'polypeptide(L)' 'SERLLTEFTVDGNTFMEAPVLVTAADGSRRVAAPNEYTAIRWTLLFALEPGQEEVLLYRVTVQ' A
#
# COMPACT_ATOMS: atom_id res chain seq x y z
N SER A 1 -2.63 -6.91 -11.10
CA SER A 1 -3.52 -6.38 -12.15
C SER A 1 -2.86 -5.12 -12.67
N GLU A 2 -2.53 -5.04 -13.96
CA GLU A 2 -1.85 -3.86 -14.54
C GLU A 2 -2.71 -2.58 -14.55
N ARG A 3 -3.94 -2.66 -14.05
CA ARG A 3 -4.92 -1.57 -14.00
C ARG A 3 -5.07 -0.93 -12.62
N LEU A 4 -4.48 -1.51 -11.59
CA LEU A 4 -4.59 -1.07 -10.20
C LEU A 4 -3.22 -1.10 -9.54
N LEU A 5 -2.67 0.07 -9.23
CA LEU A 5 -1.50 0.20 -8.38
C LEU A 5 -1.95 0.16 -6.92
N THR A 6 -1.31 -0.70 -6.12
CA THR A 6 -1.56 -0.83 -4.68
C THR A 6 -0.30 -0.46 -3.93
N GLU A 7 -0.39 0.59 -3.13
CA GLU A 7 0.72 1.10 -2.35
C GLU A 7 0.36 1.13 -0.86
N PHE A 8 1.37 1.17 -0.03
CA PHE A 8 1.29 1.06 1.41
C PHE A 8 2.09 2.16 2.07
N THR A 9 1.70 2.52 3.29
CA THR A 9 2.41 3.51 4.10
C THR A 9 2.45 3.10 5.57
N VAL A 10 3.48 3.57 6.27
CA VAL A 10 3.61 3.51 7.74
C VAL A 10 3.49 4.90 8.38
N ASP A 11 3.69 5.98 7.60
CA ASP A 11 3.76 7.37 8.08
C ASP A 11 2.58 8.23 7.59
N GLY A 12 1.73 7.71 6.71
CA GLY A 12 0.61 8.42 6.10
C GLY A 12 0.98 9.37 4.96
N ASN A 13 2.27 9.52 4.64
CA ASN A 13 2.77 10.50 3.68
C ASN A 13 3.49 9.83 2.50
N THR A 14 4.31 8.83 2.80
CA THR A 14 5.11 8.11 1.83
C THR A 14 4.42 6.80 1.49
N PHE A 15 4.02 6.66 0.23
CA PHE A 15 3.37 5.46 -0.31
C PHE A 15 4.33 4.75 -1.25
N MET A 16 4.42 3.43 -1.12
CA MET A 16 5.22 2.59 -2.00
C MET A 16 4.63 1.19 -2.10
N GLU A 17 4.99 0.46 -3.15
CA GLU A 17 4.67 -0.95 -3.26
C GLU A 17 5.35 -1.76 -2.14
N ALA A 18 4.76 -2.89 -1.79
CA ALA A 18 5.35 -3.78 -0.78
C ALA A 18 6.65 -4.42 -1.30
N PRO A 19 7.65 -4.67 -0.42
CA PRO A 19 7.65 -4.39 1.02
C PRO A 19 7.97 -2.91 1.33
N VAL A 20 7.28 -2.34 2.33
CA VAL A 20 7.63 -1.01 2.86
C VAL A 20 8.88 -1.13 3.71
N LEU A 21 9.88 -0.30 3.43
CA LEU A 21 11.12 -0.25 4.19
C LEU A 21 11.09 0.89 5.20
N VAL A 22 11.46 0.59 6.44
CA VAL A 22 11.57 1.56 7.52
C VAL A 22 12.99 1.61 8.05
N THR A 23 13.39 2.78 8.54
CA THR A 23 14.66 2.96 9.24
C THR A 23 14.45 2.67 10.73
N ALA A 24 15.17 1.69 11.26
CA ALA A 24 15.15 1.35 12.67
C ALA A 24 15.93 2.40 13.50
N ALA A 25 15.78 2.32 14.83
CA ALA A 25 16.43 3.26 15.76
C ALA A 25 17.97 3.24 15.69
N ASP A 26 18.56 2.12 15.26
CA ASP A 26 20.01 1.97 15.03
C ASP A 26 20.47 2.47 13.66
N GLY A 27 19.57 3.06 12.86
CA GLY A 27 19.84 3.54 11.51
C GLY A 27 19.83 2.46 10.42
N SER A 28 19.62 1.18 10.76
CA SER A 28 19.48 0.11 9.77
C SER A 28 18.13 0.18 9.03
N ARG A 29 18.07 -0.36 7.80
CA ARG A 29 16.81 -0.52 7.07
C ARG A 29 16.26 -1.92 7.28
N ARG A 30 14.95 -2.01 7.55
CA ARG A 30 14.22 -3.28 7.69
C ARG A 30 12.86 -3.20 7.01
N VAL A 31 12.23 -4.35 6.80
CA VAL A 31 10.83 -4.42 6.38
C VAL A 31 9.94 -3.97 7.55
N ALA A 32 8.90 -3.19 7.24
CA ALA A 32 7.86 -2.81 8.18
C ALA A 32 7.15 -4.06 8.73
N ALA A 33 6.93 -4.11 10.03
CA ALA A 33 6.11 -5.13 10.67
C ALA A 33 4.63 -4.93 10.33
N PRO A 34 3.80 -5.99 10.32
CA PRO A 34 2.39 -5.88 9.93
C PRO A 34 1.58 -4.82 10.69
N ASN A 35 1.92 -4.58 11.96
CA ASN A 35 1.27 -3.59 12.82
C ASN A 35 1.74 -2.14 12.60
N GLU A 36 2.77 -1.91 11.79
CA GLU A 36 3.27 -0.57 11.46
C GLU A 36 2.56 0.03 10.23
N TYR A 37 1.86 -0.79 9.44
CA TYR A 37 1.11 -0.32 8.29
C TYR A 37 -0.09 0.52 8.74
N THR A 38 -0.21 1.75 8.24
CA THR A 38 -1.25 2.70 8.65
C THR A 38 -2.31 2.95 7.59
N ALA A 39 -1.98 2.78 6.30
CA ALA A 39 -2.96 2.89 5.22
C ALA A 39 -2.54 2.14 3.94
N ILE A 40 -3.53 1.94 3.06
CA ILE A 40 -3.38 1.43 1.69
C ILE A 40 -3.86 2.53 0.75
N ARG A 41 -3.15 2.75 -0.36
CA ARG A 41 -3.58 3.58 -1.47
C ARG A 41 -3.82 2.72 -2.70
N TRP A 42 -5.00 2.85 -3.27
CA TRP A 42 -5.36 2.27 -4.55
C TRP A 42 -5.41 3.37 -5.60
N THR A 43 -4.65 3.18 -6.67
CA THR A 43 -4.68 4.06 -7.84
C THR A 43 -5.15 3.27 -9.04
N LEU A 44 -6.32 3.65 -9.57
CA LEU A 44 -6.81 3.14 -10.85
C LEU A 44 -5.95 3.75 -11.96
N LEU A 45 -5.27 2.89 -12.72
CA LEU A 45 -4.39 3.30 -13.83
C LEU A 45 -5.15 3.50 -15.14
N PHE A 46 -6.47 3.68 -15.03
CA PHE A 46 -7.40 3.92 -16.12
C PHE A 46 -8.47 4.91 -15.65
N ALA A 47 -9.10 5.59 -16.60
CA ALA A 47 -10.20 6.50 -16.30
C ALA A 47 -11.48 5.70 -16.04
N LEU A 48 -12.23 6.10 -15.01
CA LEU A 48 -13.59 5.61 -14.79
C LEU A 48 -14.57 6.33 -15.73
N GLU A 49 -15.45 5.57 -16.36
CA GLU A 49 -16.61 6.11 -17.07
C GLU A 49 -17.69 6.58 -16.08
N PRO A 50 -18.57 7.53 -16.47
CA PRO A 50 -19.68 7.95 -15.63
C PRO A 50 -20.59 6.77 -15.25
N GLY A 51 -20.76 6.53 -13.95
CA GLY A 51 -21.58 5.44 -13.42
C GLY A 51 -20.87 4.09 -13.37
N GLN A 52 -19.59 4.02 -13.75
CA GLN A 52 -18.79 2.81 -13.58
C GLN A 52 -18.51 2.56 -12.09
N GLU A 53 -18.69 1.31 -11.67
CA GLU A 53 -18.34 0.83 -10.34
C GLU A 53 -17.18 -0.16 -10.44
N GLU A 54 -16.24 -0.07 -9.50
CA GLU A 54 -15.10 -0.97 -9.39
C GLU A 54 -15.04 -1.54 -7.97
N VAL A 55 -14.85 -2.86 -7.87
CA VAL A 55 -14.73 -3.54 -6.58
C VAL A 55 -13.25 -3.75 -6.26
N LEU A 56 -12.78 -3.10 -5.19
CA LEU A 56 -11.42 -3.24 -4.70
C LEU A 56 -11.39 -4.22 -3.54
N LEU A 57 -10.71 -5.35 -3.73
CA LEU A 57 -10.53 -6.38 -2.72
C LEU A 57 -9.07 -6.44 -2.30
N TYR A 58 -8.84 -6.46 -1.00
CA TYR A 58 -7.51 -6.65 -0.43
C TYR A 58 -7.53 -7.71 0.65
N ARG A 59 -6.49 -8.56 0.66
CA ARG A 59 -6.31 -9.63 1.63
C ARG A 59 -4.93 -9.49 2.25
N VAL A 60 -4.88 -9.49 3.58
CA VAL A 60 -3.64 -9.55 4.34
C VAL A 60 -3.53 -10.89 5.05
N THR A 61 -2.33 -11.46 5.04
CA THR A 61 -1.96 -12.59 5.91
C THR A 61 -1.05 -12.03 6.99
N VAL A 62 -1.50 -12.07 8.25
CA VAL A 62 -0.66 -11.74 9.41
C VAL A 62 -0.01 -13.04 9.86
N GLN A 63 1.32 -13.08 9.88
CA GLN A 63 2.11 -14.22 10.38
C GLN A 63 2.57 -13.96 11.82
#